data_AF-A0A832MXS6-F1
#
_entry.id   AF-A0A832MXS6-F1
#
_cell.length_a   1.000
_cell.length_b   1.000
_cell.length_c   1.000
_cell.angle_alpha   90.00
_cell.angle_beta   90.00
_cell.angle_gamma   90.00
#
_symmetry.space_group_name_H-M   'P 1'
#
loop_
_entity.id
_entity.type
_entity.pdbx_description
1 polymer ?
#
loop_
_entity_poly.entity_id
_entity_poly.type
_entity_poly.pdbx_seq_one_letter_code
_entity_poly.pdbx_strand_id
1 'polypeptide(L)' 'MKVSNKEIAAHINKTPSAISYLKKNNFEEYQILKLGVLCKKLNLDNEDLMAMYTLKQIELKKIAS' A
#
# COMPACT_ATOMS: atom_id res chain seq x y z
N MET A 1 6.67 6.53 6.08
CA MET A 1 7.03 6.83 4.67
C MET A 1 5.77 7.18 3.88
N LYS A 2 5.76 8.23 3.05
CA LYS A 2 4.60 8.62 2.23
C LYS A 2 4.86 8.26 0.76
N VAL A 3 3.84 7.71 0.10
CA VAL A 3 3.79 7.53 -1.36
C VAL A 3 2.81 8.55 -1.92
N SER A 4 3.27 9.33 -2.89
CA SER A 4 2.51 10.36 -3.57
C SER A 4 1.73 9.81 -4.77
N ASN A 5 0.66 10.51 -5.17
CA ASN A 5 -0.07 10.17 -6.40
C ASN A 5 0.83 10.23 -7.65
N LYS A 6 1.88 11.06 -7.64
CA LYS A 6 2.87 11.13 -8.73
C LYS A 6 3.72 9.86 -8.84
N GLU A 7 4.15 9.31 -7.70
CA GLU A 7 4.90 8.05 -7.66
C GLU A 7 4.04 6.87 -8.12
N ILE A 8 2.78 6.79 -7.65
CA ILE A 8 1.83 5.76 -8.09
C ILE A 8 1.61 5.86 -9.59
N ALA A 9 1.33 7.07 -10.08
CA ALA A 9 1.10 7.34 -11.50
C ALA A 9 2.29 6.90 -12.37
N ALA A 10 3.51 7.20 -11.96
CA ALA A 10 4.71 6.78 -12.67
C ALA A 10 4.88 5.25 -12.73
N HIS A 11 4.51 4.53 -11.68
CA HIS A 11 4.63 3.07 -11.61
C HIS A 11 3.66 2.32 -12.53
N ILE A 12 2.47 2.86 -12.76
CA ILE A 12 1.44 2.21 -13.59
C ILE A 12 1.20 2.93 -14.91
N ASN A 13 2.11 3.82 -15.31
CA ASN A 13 2.04 4.61 -16.54
C ASN A 13 0.70 5.36 -16.69
N LYS A 14 0.31 6.10 -15.65
CA LYS A 14 -0.88 6.95 -15.61
C LYS A 14 -0.50 8.39 -15.26
N THR A 15 -1.49 9.29 -15.26
CA THR A 15 -1.32 10.67 -14.81
C THR A 15 -1.64 10.81 -13.31
N PRO A 16 -1.05 11.79 -12.59
CA PRO A 16 -1.41 12.05 -11.20
C PRO A 16 -2.89 12.44 -11.00
N SER A 17 -3.50 13.06 -12.00
CA SER A 17 -4.93 13.40 -11.99
C SER A 17 -5.81 12.15 -12.04
N ALA A 18 -5.45 11.15 -12.87
CA ALA A 18 -6.16 9.87 -12.91
C ALA A 18 -6.10 9.14 -11.55
N ILE A 19 -4.94 9.14 -10.87
CA ILE A 19 -4.83 8.58 -9.51
C ILE A 19 -5.66 9.37 -8.50
N SER A 20 -5.72 10.70 -8.65
CA SER A 20 -6.52 11.55 -7.76
C SER A 20 -8.02 11.33 -7.96
N TYR A 21 -8.45 11.08 -9.20
CA TYR A 21 -9.81 10.66 -9.54
C TYR A 21 -10.10 9.27 -8.97
N LEU A 22 -9.21 8.30 -9.17
CA LEU A 22 -9.35 6.94 -8.64
C LEU A 22 -9.52 6.96 -7.12
N LYS A 23 -8.68 7.71 -6.40
CA LYS A 23 -8.78 7.85 -4.94
C LYS A 23 -10.16 8.29 -4.46
N LYS A 24 -10.87 9.12 -5.23
CA LYS A 24 -12.21 9.63 -4.88
C LYS A 24 -13.33 8.64 -5.22
N ASN A 25 -13.19 7.89 -6.31
CA ASN A 25 -14.28 7.08 -6.87
C ASN A 25 -14.14 5.58 -6.52
N ASN A 26 -12.92 5.10 -6.32
CA ASN A 26 -12.62 3.73 -5.90
C ASN A 26 -11.42 3.74 -4.94
N PHE A 27 -11.70 4.03 -3.67
CA PHE A 27 -10.66 4.15 -2.65
C PHE A 27 -9.95 2.82 -2.37
N GLU A 28 -10.63 1.70 -2.50
CA GLU A 28 -10.07 0.37 -2.23
C GLU A 28 -9.00 0.01 -3.27
N GLU A 29 -9.31 0.17 -4.56
CA GLU A 29 -8.33 -0.01 -5.64
C GLU A 29 -7.15 0.96 -5.50
N TYR A 30 -7.41 2.22 -5.12
CA TYR A 30 -6.34 3.17 -4.81
C TYR A 30 -5.40 2.67 -3.70
N GLN A 31 -5.93 2.06 -2.63
CA GLN A 31 -5.09 1.52 -1.55
C GLN A 31 -4.25 0.34 -2.03
N ILE A 32 -4.81 -0.55 -2.86
CA ILE A 32 -4.06 -1.68 -3.45
C ILE A 32 -2.89 -1.18 -4.29
N LEU A 33 -3.12 -0.22 -5.18
CA LEU A 33 -2.06 0.36 -6.01
C LEU A 33 -0.98 1.05 -5.15
N LYS A 34 -1.41 1.81 -4.14
CA LYS A 34 -0.50 2.45 -3.20
C LYS A 34 0.34 1.43 -2.43
N LEU A 35 -0.26 0.32 -2.00
CA LEU A 35 0.43 -0.78 -1.33
C LEU A 35 1.47 -1.41 -2.27
N GLY A 36 1.12 -1.73 -3.51
CA GLY A 36 2.08 -2.29 -4.48
C GLY A 36 3.30 -1.39 -4.70
N VAL A 37 3.09 -0.07 -4.80
CA VAL A 37 4.19 0.91 -4.93
C VAL A 37 5.04 0.97 -3.67
N LEU A 38 4.43 0.88 -2.47
CA LEU A 38 5.16 0.80 -1.21
C LEU A 38 6.03 -0.44 -1.13
N CYS A 39 5.49 -1.61 -1.51
CA CYS A 39 6.22 -2.87 -1.50
C CYS A 39 7.44 -2.78 -2.40
N LYS A 40 7.28 -2.29 -3.64
CA LYS A 40 8.40 -2.09 -4.56
C LYS A 40 9.44 -1.10 -4.02
N LYS A 41 9.01 0.01 -3.39
CA LYS A 41 9.92 1.02 -2.82
C LYS A 41 10.73 0.49 -1.63
N LEU A 42 10.17 -0.46 -0.89
CA LEU A 42 10.79 -1.08 0.28
C LEU A 42 11.45 -2.42 -0.03
N ASN A 43 11.42 -2.86 -1.29
CA ASN A 43 11.85 -4.19 -1.71
C ASN A 43 11.21 -5.30 -0.87
N LEU A 44 9.88 -5.20 -0.68
CA LEU A 44 9.09 -6.20 0.02
C LEU A 44 8.41 -7.13 -0.97
N ASP A 45 8.45 -8.42 -0.68
CA ASP A 45 7.68 -9.43 -1.38
C ASP A 45 6.44 -9.87 -0.59
N ASN A 46 5.80 -10.94 -1.04
CA ASN A 46 4.63 -11.51 -0.39
C ASN A 46 4.94 -12.15 0.96
N GLU A 47 6.11 -12.76 1.13
CA GLU A 47 6.53 -13.38 2.38
C GLU A 47 6.74 -12.33 3.46
N ASP A 48 7.38 -11.20 3.11
CA ASP A 48 7.52 -10.05 3.99
C ASP A 48 6.16 -9.52 4.47
N LEU A 49 5.20 -9.37 3.56
CA LEU A 49 3.85 -8.91 3.89
C LEU A 49 3.13 -9.88 4.84
N MET A 50 3.26 -11.18 4.61
CA MET A 50 2.67 -12.21 5.46
C MET A 50 3.33 -12.25 6.85
N ALA A 51 4.65 -12.06 6.91
CA ALA A 51 5.38 -11.95 8.18
C ALA A 51 4.92 -10.72 8.97
N MET A 52 4.80 -9.55 8.32
CA MET A 52 4.28 -8.32 8.94
C MET A 52 2.85 -8.48 9.47
N TYR A 53 1.98 -9.14 8.71
CA TYR A 53 0.61 -9.43 9.15
C TYR A 53 0.60 -10.33 10.40
N THR A 54 1.38 -11.41 10.37
CA THR A 54 1.51 -12.34 11.50
C THR A 54 2.02 -11.65 12.75
N LEU A 55 3.08 -10.84 12.64
CA LEU A 55 3.63 -10.07 13.75
C LEU A 55 2.59 -9.12 14.36
N LYS A 56 1.85 -8.39 13.51
CA LYS A 56 0.78 -7.49 13.97
C LYS A 56 -0.31 -8.24 14.73
N GLN A 57 -0.71 -9.43 14.27
CA GLN A 57 -1.70 -10.25 14.98
C GLN A 57 -1.19 -10.71 16.36
N ILE A 58 0.10 -11.04 16.46
CA ILE A 58 0.73 -11.40 17.74
C ILE A 58 0.74 -10.20 18.69
N GLU A 59 1.13 -9.02 18.23
CA GLU A 59 1.15 -7.79 19.04
C GLU A 59 -0.25 -7.40 19.53
N LEU A 60 -1.26 -7.46 18.67
CA LEU A 60 -2.65 -7.18 19.05
C LEU A 60 -3.16 -8.14 20.14
N LYS A 61 -2.80 -9.42 20.04
CA LYS A 61 -3.14 -10.42 21.08
C LYS A 61 -2.46 -10.12 22.42
N LYS A 62 -1.20 -9.67 22.42
CA LYS A 62 -0.48 -9.28 23.64
C LYS A 62 -1.07 -8.05 24.33
N ILE A 63 -1.63 -7.11 23.58
CA ILE A 63 -2.26 -5.90 24.14
C ILE A 63 -3.64 -6.23 24.74
N ALA A 64 -4.33 -7.25 24.21
CA ALA A 64 -5.66 -7.64 24.64
C ALA A 64 -5.69 -8.61 25.85
N SER A 65 -4.53 -9.13 26.26
CA SER A 65 -4.33 -10.04 27.40
C SER A 65 -3.74 -9.31 28.60
#